data_AF-A0A067C445-F1
#
_entry.id   AF-A0A067C445-F1
#
_cell.length_a   1.000
_cell.length_b   1.000
_cell.length_c   1.000
_cell.angle_alpha   90.00
_cell.angle_beta   90.00
_cell.angle_gamma   90.00
#
_symmetry.space_group_name_H-M   'P 1'
#
loop_
_entity.id
_entity.type
_entity.pdbx_description
1 polymer ?
#
loop_
_entity_poly.entity_id
_entity_poly.type
_entity_poly.pdbx_seq_one_letter_code
_entity_poly.pdbx_strand_id
1 'polypeptide(L)' 'MGAVSKFPYPKHTWSPAGGWWNEPKNWKTRTGVLVGVLGLLIHKTTYSHLPATQEE' A
#
# COMPACT_ATOMS: atom_id res chain seq x y z
N MET A 1 -13.78 -8.63 5.53
CA MET A 1 -14.57 -8.90 4.30
C MET A 1 -14.66 -10.42 4.16
N GLY A 2 -15.86 -10.97 3.99
CA GLY A 2 -16.10 -12.35 3.54
C GLY A 2 -16.63 -13.32 4.60
N ALA A 3 -17.87 -13.77 4.42
CA ALA A 3 -18.44 -14.93 5.09
C ALA A 3 -17.95 -16.21 4.39
N VAL A 4 -16.66 -16.52 4.52
CA VAL A 4 -16.10 -17.77 4.00
C VAL A 4 -15.70 -18.66 5.17
N SER A 5 -16.11 -19.92 5.10
CA SER A 5 -15.73 -20.95 6.06
C SER A 5 -14.20 -21.05 6.13
N LYS A 6 -13.65 -20.70 7.29
CA LYS A 6 -12.20 -20.71 7.54
C LYS A 6 -11.74 -22.15 7.75
N PHE A 7 -10.96 -22.67 6.82
CA PHE A 7 -10.32 -23.98 6.95
C PHE A 7 -9.01 -23.88 7.76
N PRO A 8 -8.54 -24.96 8.41
CA PRO A 8 -7.27 -24.97 9.13
C PRO A 8 -6.12 -24.57 8.20
N TYR A 9 -5.23 -23.72 8.69
CA TYR A 9 -4.06 -23.25 7.95
C TYR A 9 -2.84 -23.14 8.90
N PRO A 10 -1.62 -23.23 8.37
CA PRO A 10 -0.40 -23.06 9.16
C PRO A 10 -0.29 -21.62 9.70
N LYS A 11 -0.20 -21.48 11.03
CA LYS A 11 -0.21 -20.17 11.72
C LYS A 11 1.11 -19.38 11.58
N HIS A 12 2.21 -20.08 11.32
CA HIS A 12 3.56 -19.50 11.30
C HIS A 12 4.16 -19.47 9.90
N THR A 13 3.34 -19.19 8.90
CA THR A 13 3.81 -19.01 7.53
C THR A 13 3.94 -17.53 7.23
N TRP A 14 5.15 -17.10 6.85
CA TRP A 14 5.38 -15.76 6.35
C TRP A 14 5.18 -15.73 4.83
N SER A 15 4.38 -14.78 4.36
CA SER A 15 4.21 -14.48 2.94
C SER A 15 4.17 -12.96 2.78
N PRO A 16 4.89 -12.38 1.81
CA PRO A 16 4.91 -10.94 1.59
C PRO A 16 3.53 -10.39 1.19
N ALA A 17 2.68 -11.20 0.56
CA ALA A 17 1.29 -10.84 0.20
C ALA A 17 0.27 -11.14 1.31
N GLY A 18 0.73 -11.68 2.45
CA GLY A 18 -0.10 -12.19 3.54
C GLY A 18 -0.44 -13.69 3.37
N GLY A 19 -0.83 -14.33 4.48
CA GLY A 19 -1.20 -15.74 4.55
C GLY A 19 -2.67 -16.05 4.26
N TRP A 20 -3.22 -17.05 4.94
CA TRP A 20 -4.60 -17.49 4.74
C TRP A 20 -5.56 -16.61 5.55
N TRP A 21 -6.68 -16.20 4.95
CA TRP A 21 -7.73 -15.44 5.62
C TRP A 21 -7.24 -14.14 6.31
N ASN A 22 -6.32 -13.39 5.67
CA ASN A 22 -5.82 -12.15 6.27
C ASN A 22 -6.94 -11.12 6.42
N GLU A 23 -7.34 -10.86 7.64
CA GLU A 23 -8.12 -9.68 8.02
C GLU A 23 -7.27 -8.79 8.94
N PRO A 24 -6.36 -7.97 8.36
CA PRO A 24 -5.60 -7.03 9.17
C PRO A 24 -6.55 -5.97 9.74
N LYS A 25 -6.55 -5.83 11.07
CA LYS A 25 -7.41 -4.87 11.79
C LYS A 25 -7.28 -3.44 11.26
N ASN A 26 -6.10 -3.06 10.76
CA ASN A 26 -5.76 -1.70 10.34
C ASN A 26 -5.61 -1.57 8.81
N TRP A 27 -6.35 -2.35 8.01
CA TRP A 27 -6.21 -2.36 6.55
C TRP A 27 -6.37 -0.96 5.94
N LYS A 28 -7.35 -0.17 6.40
CA LYS A 28 -7.64 1.17 5.88
C LYS A 28 -6.45 2.11 6.01
N THR A 29 -5.86 2.16 7.20
CA THR A 29 -4.72 3.02 7.50
C THR A 29 -3.50 2.62 6.66
N ARG A 30 -3.21 1.32 6.54
CA ARG A 30 -2.06 0.84 5.75
C ARG A 30 -2.22 1.14 4.26
N THR A 31 -3.42 0.98 3.72
CA THR A 31 -3.72 1.36 2.33
C THR A 31 -3.62 2.87 2.12
N GLY A 32 -4.12 3.67 3.07
CA GLY A 32 -4.01 5.13 3.01
C GLY A 32 -2.55 5.63 3.00
N VAL A 33 -1.70 5.04 3.82
CA VAL A 33 -0.26 5.35 3.84
C VAL A 33 0.40 4.99 2.51
N LEU A 34 0.11 3.80 1.96
CA LEU A 34 0.67 3.37 0.67
C LEU A 34 0.30 4.34 -0.45
N VAL A 35 -0.98 4.73 -0.55
CA VAL A 35 -1.46 5.68 -1.55
C VAL A 35 -0.81 7.05 -1.36
N GLY A 36 -0.69 7.52 -0.12
CA GLY A 36 -0.02 8.79 0.20
C GLY A 36 1.44 8.81 -0.24
N VAL A 37 2.20 7.75 0.05
CA VAL A 37 3.61 7.63 -0.36
C VAL A 37 3.74 7.57 -1.88
N LEU A 38 2.92 6.78 -2.56
CA LEU A 38 2.93 6.71 -4.02
C LEU A 38 2.59 8.06 -4.66
N GLY A 39 1.59 8.78 -4.12
CA GLY A 39 1.24 10.12 -4.58
C GLY A 39 2.39 11.12 -4.43
N LEU A 40 3.10 11.11 -3.29
CA LEU A 40 4.26 11.96 -3.07
C LEU A 40 5.45 11.61 -3.98
N LEU A 41 5.69 10.32 -4.22
CA LEU A 41 6.73 9.86 -5.13
C LEU A 41 6.43 10.27 -6.56
N ILE A 42 5.20 10.04 -7.04
CA ILE A 42 4.76 10.45 -8.38
C ILE A 42 4.87 11.97 -8.53
N HIS A 43 4.38 12.72 -7.54
CA HIS A 43 4.52 14.18 -7.50
C HIS A 43 6.00 14.54 -7.67
N LYS A 44 6.87 14.10 -6.75
CA LYS A 44 8.31 14.37 -6.80
C LYS A 44 8.95 14.02 -8.15
N THR A 45 8.64 12.87 -8.74
CA THR A 45 9.18 12.45 -10.06
C THR A 45 8.64 13.30 -11.21
N THR A 46 7.42 13.80 -11.11
CA THR A 46 6.83 14.67 -12.12
C THR A 46 7.41 16.08 -12.07
N TYR A 47 7.71 16.63 -10.89
CA TYR A 47 8.37 17.95 -10.80
C TYR A 47 9.89 17.88 -10.98
N SER A 48 10.51 16.70 -10.88
CA SER A 48 11.97 16.60 -10.99
C SER A 48 12.52 16.85 -12.40
N HIS A 49 11.69 16.87 -13.43
CA HIS A 49 12.11 17.14 -14.81
C HIS A 49 11.65 18.50 -15.35
N LEU A 50 10.94 19.30 -14.54
CA LEU A 50 10.57 20.65 -14.95
C LEU A 50 11.81 21.55 -14.86
N PRO A 51 12.28 22.15 -15.97
CA PRO A 51 13.29 23.19 -15.88
C PRO A 51 12.72 24.31 -15.01
N ALA A 52 13.49 24.79 -14.03
CA ALA A 52 13.08 25.89 -13.16
C ALA A 52 12.60 27.04 -14.03
N THR A 53 11.32 27.41 -13.91
CA THR A 53 10.71 28.55 -14.59
C THR A 53 11.61 29.75 -14.35
N GLN A 54 12.32 30.21 -15.39
CA GLN A 54 13.03 31.47 -15.34
C GLN A 54 11.94 32.55 -15.39
N GLU A 55 11.71 33.23 -14.28
CA GLU A 55 10.88 34.43 -14.26
C GLU A 55 11.69 35.55 -14.93
N GLU A 56 11.29 35.96 -16.14
CA GLU A 56 11.62 37.25 -16.76
C GLU A 56 10.34 38.05 -17.01
#